data_AF-A0A382QJH6-F1
#
_entry.id   AF-A0A382QJH6-F1
#
_cell.length_a   1.000
_cell.length_b   1.000
_cell.length_c   1.000
_cell.angle_alpha   90.00
_cell.angle_beta   90.00
_cell.angle_gamma   90.00
#
_symmetry.space_group_name_H-M   'P 1'
#
loop_
_entity.id
_entity.type
_entity.pdbx_description
1 polymer ?
#
loop_
_entity_poly.entity_id
_entity_poly.type
_entity_poly.pdbx_seq_one_letter_code
_entity_poly.pdbx_strand_id
1 'polypeptide(L)'
;MDEWDLPFVIHEDVMDGLKKIKDEQIQTCVTSPPYWGLRDYGTGSWVGGLKHCPHVRESKKSEHTITGHKNNPMVGDAIYKTICLKCGANRVDKQLGLEETPEEYIENMVKVFREVRRVLKKDGTLWLNIGDTYCGTGHKGEHIDPMFPERRTAQSTAINNKVQGVKPKDMIGIPWLLALALRNDGWYLRQDIIWNKPNAMPEPVKDRCTKSHEYIFLLSKSSKYYFDYEALQEP
;
A
#
# COMPACT_ATOMS: atom_id res chain seq x y z
N MET A 1 -33.74 5.26 -15.54
CA MET A 1 -32.32 4.88 -15.54
C MET A 1 -31.71 5.62 -14.38
N ASP A 2 -31.37 4.89 -13.33
CA ASP A 2 -30.68 5.47 -12.17
C ASP A 2 -29.30 5.97 -12.61
N GLU A 3 -28.78 7.00 -11.96
CA GLU A 3 -27.44 7.57 -12.23
C GLU A 3 -26.31 6.52 -12.13
N TRP A 4 -26.60 5.38 -11.49
CA TRP A 4 -25.69 4.25 -11.26
C TRP A 4 -25.78 3.14 -12.32
N ASP A 5 -26.67 3.26 -13.30
CA ASP A 5 -26.86 2.26 -14.37
C ASP A 5 -25.81 2.39 -15.50
N LEU A 6 -25.03 3.47 -15.50
CA LEU A 6 -23.94 3.70 -16.46
C LEU A 6 -22.57 3.65 -15.76
N PRO A 7 -21.48 3.34 -16.48
CA PRO A 7 -20.14 3.49 -15.95
C PRO A 7 -19.87 4.96 -15.58
N PHE A 8 -19.40 5.20 -14.36
CA PHE A 8 -18.95 6.53 -13.89
C PHE A 8 -17.67 6.39 -13.08
N VAL A 9 -17.00 7.53 -12.87
CA VAL A 9 -15.78 7.63 -12.06
C VAL A 9 -16.01 8.63 -10.93
N ILE A 10 -15.77 8.20 -9.69
CA ILE A 10 -15.70 9.09 -8.53
C ILE A 10 -14.23 9.44 -8.31
N HIS A 11 -13.85 10.67 -8.61
CA HIS A 11 -12.47 11.14 -8.46
C HIS A 11 -12.26 11.81 -7.09
N GLU A 12 -12.12 11.01 -6.04
CA GLU A 12 -11.95 11.46 -4.66
C GLU A 12 -11.06 10.51 -3.85
N ASP A 13 -10.73 10.93 -2.63
CA ASP A 13 -10.25 10.00 -1.59
C ASP A 13 -11.28 8.88 -1.37
N VAL A 14 -10.80 7.66 -1.13
CA VAL A 14 -11.66 6.47 -1.03
C VAL A 14 -12.74 6.61 0.06
N MET A 15 -12.41 7.22 1.19
CA MET A 15 -13.36 7.39 2.29
C MET A 15 -14.43 8.42 1.96
N ASP A 16 -14.09 9.45 1.18
CA ASP A 16 -15.05 10.45 0.73
C ASP A 16 -15.92 9.93 -0.42
N GLY A 17 -15.33 9.20 -1.36
CA GLY A 17 -16.06 8.57 -2.45
C GLY A 17 -17.06 7.50 -1.99
N LEU A 18 -16.67 6.65 -1.03
CA LEU A 18 -17.56 5.61 -0.49
C LEU A 18 -18.79 6.19 0.21
N LYS A 19 -18.71 7.39 0.82
CA LYS A 19 -19.87 8.06 1.44
C LYS A 19 -20.96 8.44 0.43
N LYS A 20 -20.62 8.59 -0.85
CA LYS A 20 -21.57 8.89 -1.92
C LYS A 20 -22.35 7.66 -2.37
N ILE A 21 -21.86 6.47 -2.04
CA ILE A 21 -22.52 5.21 -2.36
C ILE A 21 -23.43 4.83 -1.20
N LYS A 22 -24.69 4.54 -1.51
CA LYS A 22 -25.70 4.11 -0.54
C LYS A 22 -25.34 2.73 0.03
N ASP A 23 -25.87 2.46 1.20
CA ASP A 23 -25.79 1.14 1.82
C ASP A 23 -26.37 0.08 0.87
N GLU A 24 -25.73 -1.08 0.81
CA GLU A 24 -26.20 -2.23 0.02
C GLU A 24 -26.48 -1.94 -1.47
N GLN A 25 -25.73 -1.02 -2.08
CA GLN A 25 -25.90 -0.60 -3.46
C GLN A 25 -25.11 -1.45 -4.45
N ILE A 26 -23.88 -1.89 -4.12
CA ILE A 26 -22.98 -2.57 -5.06
C ILE A 26 -22.91 -4.08 -4.81
N GLN A 27 -22.75 -4.88 -5.87
CA GLN A 27 -22.66 -6.35 -5.74
C GLN A 27 -21.26 -6.83 -5.36
N THR A 28 -20.24 -6.24 -6.00
CA THR A 28 -18.88 -6.74 -5.94
C THR A 28 -17.91 -5.57 -5.86
N CYS A 29 -16.89 -5.71 -5.00
CA CYS A 29 -15.73 -4.84 -4.98
C CYS A 29 -14.51 -5.65 -5.47
N VAL A 30 -13.77 -5.12 -6.44
CA VAL A 30 -12.50 -5.68 -6.89
C VAL A 30 -11.45 -4.60 -6.69
N THR A 31 -10.38 -4.88 -5.95
CA THR A 31 -9.41 -3.85 -5.60
C THR A 31 -7.99 -4.38 -5.33
N SER A 32 -7.04 -3.48 -5.53
CA SER A 32 -5.63 -3.62 -5.13
C SER A 32 -5.20 -2.34 -4.40
N PRO A 33 -5.42 -2.23 -3.08
CA PRO A 33 -5.10 -1.00 -2.34
C PRO A 33 -3.58 -0.77 -2.34
N PRO A 34 -3.10 0.43 -1.94
CA PRO A 34 -1.68 0.70 -1.81
C PRO A 34 -0.96 -0.34 -0.95
N TYR A 35 0.16 -0.88 -1.44
CA TYR A 35 0.96 -1.87 -0.71
C TYR A 35 1.83 -1.17 0.32
N TRP A 36 1.86 -1.69 1.54
CA TRP A 36 2.57 -1.05 2.65
C TRP A 36 4.07 -0.92 2.39
N GLY A 37 4.58 0.30 2.51
CA GLY A 37 5.99 0.65 2.38
C GLY A 37 6.53 0.67 0.95
N LEU A 38 5.67 0.60 -0.09
CA LEU A 38 6.12 0.47 -1.47
C LEU A 38 6.19 1.79 -2.26
N ARG A 39 5.16 2.64 -2.15
CA ARG A 39 5.04 3.87 -2.97
C ARG A 39 4.60 5.07 -2.13
N ASP A 40 5.17 6.24 -2.45
CA ASP A 40 4.68 7.56 -2.03
C ASP A 40 4.02 8.21 -3.24
N TYR A 41 2.75 8.62 -3.10
CA TYR A 41 1.98 9.28 -4.15
C TYR A 41 2.12 10.80 -4.15
N GLY A 42 2.94 11.36 -3.24
CA GLY A 42 3.26 12.79 -3.21
C GLY A 42 2.09 13.68 -2.75
N THR A 43 1.14 13.12 -2.00
CA THR A 43 -0.08 13.80 -1.51
C THR A 43 0.11 14.53 -0.17
N GLY A 44 1.23 14.29 0.51
CA GLY A 44 1.51 14.87 1.81
C GLY A 44 1.70 16.38 1.77
N SER A 45 1.16 17.04 2.78
CA SER A 45 1.31 18.49 3.00
C SER A 45 2.01 18.75 4.35
N TRP A 46 2.62 19.93 4.50
CA TRP A 46 3.28 20.33 5.74
C TRP A 46 2.43 21.36 6.49
N VAL A 47 2.22 21.13 7.78
CA VAL A 47 1.48 22.02 8.67
C VAL A 47 2.39 22.50 9.79
N GLY A 48 2.45 23.81 9.99
CA GLY A 48 3.33 24.46 10.97
C GLY A 48 4.77 24.68 10.47
N GLY A 49 5.66 25.04 11.38
CA GLY A 49 7.07 25.29 11.09
C GLY A 49 7.36 26.59 10.32
N LEU A 50 8.50 26.64 9.63
CA LEU A 50 8.98 27.82 8.91
C LEU A 50 8.34 27.91 7.51
N LYS A 51 7.74 29.06 7.18
CA LYS A 51 7.01 29.34 5.93
C LYS A 51 7.76 28.99 4.64
N HIS A 52 9.09 29.07 4.67
CA HIS A 52 9.95 28.81 3.51
C HIS A 52 10.92 27.65 3.74
N CYS A 53 10.59 26.73 4.66
CA CYS A 53 11.36 25.51 4.78
C CYS A 53 11.15 24.66 3.52
N PRO A 54 12.21 24.16 2.87
CA PRO A 54 12.05 23.31 1.70
C PRO A 54 11.58 21.89 2.07
N HIS A 55 11.49 21.57 3.38
CA HIS A 55 11.05 20.29 3.95
C HIS A 55 11.72 19.03 3.38
N VAL A 56 12.91 19.20 2.82
CA VAL A 56 13.71 18.17 2.18
C VAL A 56 15.09 18.09 2.79
N ARG A 57 15.66 16.88 2.74
CA ARG A 57 17.08 16.64 3.01
C ARG A 57 17.88 17.14 1.82
N GLU A 58 18.96 17.89 2.09
CA GLU A 58 19.87 18.38 1.04
C GLU A 58 20.82 17.28 0.51
N SER A 59 20.81 16.10 1.14
CA SER A 59 21.83 15.06 0.96
C SER A 59 21.57 14.05 -0.17
N LYS A 60 20.55 14.23 -1.02
CA LYS A 60 20.24 13.28 -2.12
C LYS A 60 19.87 14.01 -3.41
N LYS A 61 20.85 14.27 -4.28
CA LYS A 61 20.64 14.50 -5.72
C LYS A 61 21.23 13.31 -6.45
N SER A 62 20.43 12.63 -7.28
CA SER A 62 20.89 11.52 -8.12
C SER A 62 20.90 11.99 -9.57
N GLU A 63 22.07 12.03 -10.21
CA GLU A 63 22.21 12.43 -11.62
C GLU A 63 22.00 11.26 -12.61
N HIS A 64 21.87 10.02 -12.12
CA HIS A 64 22.04 8.81 -12.95
C HIS A 64 20.96 7.70 -12.81
N THR A 65 19.77 7.99 -12.28
CA THR A 65 18.71 6.96 -12.19
C THR A 65 18.04 6.68 -13.55
N ILE A 66 18.15 5.44 -14.03
CA ILE A 66 17.48 4.89 -15.24
C ILE A 66 15.97 4.67 -15.04
N THR A 67 15.47 4.58 -13.81
CA THR A 67 14.04 4.40 -13.52
C THR A 67 13.30 5.74 -13.61
N GLY A 68 12.84 6.11 -14.80
CA GLY A 68 11.58 6.85 -15.01
C GLY A 68 11.41 8.28 -14.46
N HIS A 69 12.45 8.99 -14.01
CA HIS A 69 12.29 10.33 -13.42
C HIS A 69 13.26 11.39 -13.96
N LYS A 70 13.30 11.60 -15.28
CA LYS A 70 14.10 12.69 -15.90
C LYS A 70 13.64 14.11 -15.52
N ASN A 71 12.40 14.27 -15.02
CA ASN A 71 11.77 15.58 -14.82
C ASN A 71 11.52 15.97 -13.35
N ASN A 72 11.91 15.13 -12.38
CA ASN A 72 11.77 15.48 -10.95
C ASN A 72 13.08 15.13 -10.21
N PRO A 73 13.86 16.13 -9.75
CA PRO A 73 15.15 15.90 -9.08
C PRO A 73 14.98 15.27 -7.68
N MET A 74 13.75 15.16 -7.19
CA MET A 74 13.43 14.60 -5.89
C MET A 74 13.18 13.10 -6.00
N VAL A 75 14.21 12.30 -5.71
CA VAL A 75 14.12 10.84 -5.75
C VAL A 75 13.91 10.28 -4.33
N GLY A 76 12.81 9.56 -4.13
CA GLY A 76 12.54 8.76 -2.93
C GLY A 76 12.57 9.53 -1.60
N ASP A 77 13.32 8.99 -0.64
CA ASP A 77 13.65 9.42 0.73
C ASP A 77 14.05 10.89 1.00
N ALA A 78 13.98 11.79 0.02
CA ALA A 78 14.40 13.17 0.17
C ALA A 78 13.49 13.98 1.11
N ILE A 79 12.25 13.56 1.32
CA ILE A 79 11.25 14.26 2.14
C ILE A 79 11.14 13.60 3.53
N TYR A 80 11.03 14.41 4.59
CA TYR A 80 10.74 13.90 5.93
C TYR A 80 9.34 13.23 5.97
N LYS A 81 9.18 12.07 6.64
CA LYS A 81 7.93 11.29 6.59
C LYS A 81 6.85 11.75 7.57
N THR A 82 7.24 12.24 8.74
CA THR A 82 6.30 12.64 9.80
C THR A 82 6.59 14.04 10.32
N ILE A 83 7.82 14.32 10.73
CA ILE A 83 8.21 15.65 11.22
C ILE A 83 9.39 16.18 10.41
N CYS A 84 9.30 17.44 9.99
CA CYS A 84 10.41 18.13 9.36
C CYS A 84 11.46 18.47 10.42
N LEU A 85 12.57 17.75 10.44
CA LEU A 85 13.65 17.98 11.41
C LEU A 85 14.34 19.35 11.26
N LYS A 86 14.08 20.08 10.16
CA LYS A 86 14.60 21.45 9.95
C LYS A 86 13.78 22.52 10.66
N CYS A 87 12.46 22.35 10.76
CA CYS A 87 11.57 23.42 11.22
C CYS A 87 10.43 22.97 12.14
N GLY A 88 10.35 21.69 12.48
CA GLY A 88 9.30 21.13 13.34
C GLY A 88 7.90 21.06 12.71
N ALA A 89 7.75 21.30 11.40
CA ALA A 89 6.47 21.12 10.73
C ALA A 89 6.05 19.65 10.75
N ASN A 90 4.75 19.38 10.86
CA ASN A 90 4.20 18.03 10.77
C ASN A 90 3.75 17.75 9.34
N ARG A 91 4.08 16.57 8.82
CA ARG A 91 3.55 16.06 7.57
C ARG A 91 2.17 15.50 7.84
N VAL A 92 1.18 16.00 7.11
CA VAL A 92 -0.18 15.50 7.12
C VAL A 92 -0.44 14.89 5.76
N ASP A 93 -0.78 13.61 5.76
CA ASP A 93 -0.99 12.83 4.55
C ASP A 93 -2.22 11.94 4.72
N LYS A 94 -3.10 11.92 3.72
CA LYS A 94 -4.24 11.01 3.69
C LYS A 94 -3.93 9.71 2.95
N GLN A 95 -2.76 9.61 2.30
CA GLN A 95 -2.43 8.39 1.59
C GLN A 95 -2.30 7.20 2.53
N LEU A 96 -2.71 6.05 2.01
CA LEU A 96 -2.58 4.77 2.65
C LEU A 96 -1.32 4.07 2.12
N GLY A 97 -0.72 3.21 2.94
CA GLY A 97 0.46 2.43 2.60
C GLY A 97 1.79 3.03 3.06
N LEU A 98 1.81 4.18 3.73
CA LEU A 98 3.02 4.78 4.35
C LEU A 98 2.90 4.98 5.86
N GLU A 99 1.94 4.34 6.50
CA GLU A 99 1.76 4.28 7.96
C GLU A 99 3.02 3.76 8.63
N GLU A 100 3.32 4.25 9.83
CA GLU A 100 4.61 4.00 10.49
C GLU A 100 4.84 2.52 10.77
N THR A 101 3.77 1.78 11.07
CA THR A 101 3.82 0.35 11.34
C THR A 101 2.84 -0.43 10.46
N PRO A 102 3.10 -1.74 10.24
CA PRO A 102 2.13 -2.63 9.62
C PRO A 102 0.78 -2.61 10.33
N GLU A 103 0.77 -2.57 11.66
CA GLU A 103 -0.47 -2.59 12.45
C GLU A 103 -1.33 -1.36 12.16
N GLU A 104 -0.74 -0.17 12.12
CA GLU A 104 -1.45 1.07 11.78
C GLU A 104 -2.01 1.01 10.34
N TYR A 105 -1.24 0.48 9.39
CA TYR A 105 -1.73 0.23 8.02
C TYR A 105 -2.92 -0.72 8.01
N ILE A 106 -2.84 -1.85 8.72
CA ILE A 106 -3.94 -2.82 8.81
C ILE A 106 -5.18 -2.19 9.44
N GLU A 107 -5.03 -1.40 10.51
CA GLU A 107 -6.14 -0.69 11.15
C GLU A 107 -6.82 0.29 10.19
N ASN A 108 -6.05 1.05 9.40
CA ASN A 108 -6.59 1.97 8.40
C ASN A 108 -7.28 1.23 7.25
N MET A 109 -6.70 0.12 6.77
CA MET A 109 -7.34 -0.75 5.78
C MET A 109 -8.68 -1.30 6.31
N VAL A 110 -8.73 -1.78 7.55
CA VAL A 110 -9.98 -2.27 8.16
C VAL A 110 -11.06 -1.18 8.16
N LYS A 111 -10.72 0.08 8.45
CA LYS A 111 -11.67 1.20 8.38
C LYS A 111 -12.23 1.39 6.96
N VAL A 112 -11.37 1.35 5.94
CA VAL A 112 -11.79 1.43 4.52
C VAL A 112 -12.70 0.26 4.16
N PHE A 113 -12.30 -0.96 4.49
CA PHE A 113 -13.09 -2.15 4.16
C PHE A 113 -14.39 -2.25 4.95
N ARG A 114 -14.50 -1.60 6.12
CA ARG A 114 -15.79 -1.47 6.81
C ARG A 114 -16.79 -0.65 5.98
N GLU A 115 -16.33 0.44 5.36
CA GLU A 115 -17.15 1.22 4.43
C GLU A 115 -17.46 0.45 3.15
N VAL A 116 -16.51 -0.33 2.62
CA VAL A 116 -16.78 -1.25 1.49
C VAL A 116 -17.87 -2.26 1.87
N ARG A 117 -17.81 -2.84 3.07
CA ARG A 117 -18.84 -3.77 3.55
C ARG A 117 -20.21 -3.12 3.69
N ARG A 118 -20.28 -1.84 4.10
CA ARG A 118 -21.54 -1.09 4.18
C ARG A 118 -22.21 -1.00 2.81
N VAL A 119 -21.48 -0.59 1.79
CA VAL A 119 -22.02 -0.36 0.44
C VAL A 119 -22.29 -1.66 -0.33
N LEU A 120 -21.67 -2.78 0.05
CA LEU A 120 -21.97 -4.09 -0.56
C LEU A 120 -23.37 -4.58 -0.20
N LYS A 121 -24.09 -5.15 -1.17
CA LYS A 121 -25.31 -5.94 -0.95
C LYS A 121 -25.06 -7.09 0.03
N LYS A 122 -26.12 -7.59 0.68
CA LYS A 122 -26.03 -8.65 1.71
C LYS A 122 -25.34 -9.92 1.21
N ASP A 123 -25.47 -10.21 -0.08
CA ASP A 123 -24.87 -11.34 -0.78
C ASP A 123 -23.63 -10.93 -1.60
N GLY A 124 -23.06 -9.75 -1.34
CA GLY A 124 -21.94 -9.19 -2.08
C GLY A 124 -20.56 -9.72 -1.67
N THR A 125 -19.61 -9.55 -2.57
CA THR A 125 -18.23 -10.06 -2.44
C THR A 125 -17.16 -8.99 -2.59
N LEU A 126 -16.01 -9.23 -1.98
CA LEU A 126 -14.79 -8.46 -2.10
C LEU A 126 -13.68 -9.37 -2.64
N TRP A 127 -13.01 -8.90 -3.70
CA TRP A 127 -11.85 -9.52 -4.30
C TRP A 127 -10.65 -8.61 -4.07
N LEU A 128 -9.78 -9.02 -3.16
CA LEU A 128 -8.67 -8.21 -2.66
C LEU A 128 -7.34 -8.77 -3.14
N ASN A 129 -6.68 -8.05 -4.05
CA ASN A 129 -5.28 -8.31 -4.41
C ASN A 129 -4.36 -7.49 -3.50
N ILE A 130 -3.42 -8.14 -2.82
CA ILE A 130 -2.48 -7.44 -1.93
C ILE A 130 -1.11 -8.11 -1.93
N GLY A 131 -0.07 -7.29 -2.11
CA GLY A 131 1.33 -7.71 -2.06
C GLY A 131 1.89 -7.75 -0.65
N ASP A 132 3.06 -8.36 -0.51
CA ASP A 132 3.77 -8.43 0.76
C ASP A 132 5.03 -7.58 0.72
N THR A 133 5.52 -7.24 1.91
CA THR A 133 6.71 -6.45 2.15
C THR A 133 7.64 -7.23 3.08
N TYR A 134 8.95 -7.08 2.88
CA TYR A 134 9.96 -7.72 3.73
C TYR A 134 10.52 -6.72 4.73
N CYS A 135 10.81 -7.16 5.95
CA CYS A 135 11.51 -6.34 6.93
C CYS A 135 12.98 -6.16 6.52
N GLY A 136 13.50 -4.93 6.62
CA GLY A 136 14.91 -4.63 6.37
C GLY A 136 15.15 -3.30 5.68
N THR A 137 16.42 -3.02 5.38
CA THR A 137 16.88 -1.70 4.92
C THR A 137 16.41 -1.30 3.53
N GLY A 138 15.67 -2.15 2.82
CA GLY A 138 15.43 -2.01 1.38
C GLY A 138 16.72 -2.14 0.57
N HIS A 139 16.67 -1.72 -0.71
CA HIS A 139 17.83 -1.71 -1.59
C HIS A 139 18.86 -0.70 -1.08
N LYS A 140 20.00 -1.18 -0.56
CA LYS A 140 21.17 -0.34 -0.34
C LYS A 140 21.78 -0.08 -1.71
N GLY A 141 21.46 1.04 -2.33
CA GLY A 141 22.28 1.51 -3.45
C GLY A 141 23.73 1.55 -2.97
N GLU A 142 24.64 0.96 -3.74
CA GLU A 142 26.09 0.96 -3.44
C GLU A 142 26.70 2.35 -3.67
N HIS A 143 26.18 3.38 -3.00
CA HIS A 143 26.70 4.73 -3.13
C HIS A 143 27.59 5.07 -1.93
N ILE A 144 28.90 4.94 -2.13
CA ILE A 144 29.92 5.49 -1.24
C ILE A 144 30.15 6.95 -1.67
N ASP A 145 29.95 7.89 -0.75
CA ASP A 145 30.23 9.32 -1.00
C ASP A 145 31.75 9.53 -1.19
N PRO A 146 32.21 10.00 -2.36
CA PRO A 146 33.64 10.18 -2.62
C PRO A 146 34.28 11.29 -1.77
N MET A 147 33.48 12.21 -1.23
CA MET A 147 33.93 13.35 -0.42
C MET A 147 33.95 13.00 1.08
N PHE A 148 33.16 12.01 1.52
CA PHE A 148 33.11 11.55 2.91
C PHE A 148 33.02 10.01 3.04
N PRO A 149 34.10 9.27 2.71
CA PRO A 149 34.09 7.80 2.68
C PRO A 149 33.83 7.13 4.04
N GLU A 150 34.07 7.85 5.15
CA GLU A 150 33.87 7.33 6.51
C GLU A 150 32.51 7.67 7.13
N ARG A 151 31.71 8.53 6.49
CA ARG A 151 30.36 8.87 6.99
C ARG A 151 29.35 7.97 6.31
N ARG A 152 28.75 7.04 7.06
CA ARG A 152 27.50 6.40 6.65
C ARG A 152 26.48 7.50 6.39
N THR A 153 26.16 7.70 5.11
CA THR A 153 25.15 8.65 4.65
C THR A 153 23.88 8.47 5.49
N ALA A 154 23.29 9.58 5.92
CA ALA A 154 22.01 9.62 6.62
C ALA A 154 20.87 9.27 5.65
N GLN A 155 20.89 8.05 5.12
CA GLN A 155 19.81 7.49 4.34
C GLN A 155 18.64 7.28 5.29
N SER A 156 17.44 7.80 4.99
CA SER A 156 16.28 7.41 5.78
C SER A 156 16.12 5.92 5.61
N THR A 157 16.08 5.24 6.75
CA THR A 157 15.73 3.84 6.80
C THR A 157 14.36 3.67 6.17
N ALA A 158 14.23 2.70 5.26
CA ALA A 158 12.95 2.31 4.71
C ALA A 158 11.96 2.04 5.86
N ILE A 159 10.66 2.27 5.65
CA ILE A 159 9.67 2.21 6.76
C ILE A 159 9.61 0.81 7.39
N ASN A 160 9.84 -0.21 6.55
CA ASN A 160 10.00 -1.61 6.90
C ASN A 160 11.36 -1.97 7.52
N ASN A 161 12.26 -1.01 7.80
CA ASN A 161 13.60 -1.33 8.33
C ASN A 161 13.59 -1.89 9.75
N LYS A 162 12.65 -1.45 10.57
CA LYS A 162 12.48 -1.92 11.95
C LYS A 162 11.01 -2.12 12.24
N VAL A 163 10.49 -3.25 11.80
CA VAL A 163 9.15 -3.70 12.21
C VAL A 163 9.30 -4.45 13.53
N GLN A 164 8.52 -4.04 14.53
CA GLN A 164 8.57 -4.66 15.85
C GLN A 164 8.23 -6.15 15.76
N GLY A 165 9.05 -7.00 16.38
CA GLY A 165 8.83 -8.46 16.40
C GLY A 165 9.18 -9.20 15.10
N VAL A 166 9.63 -8.50 14.05
CA VAL A 166 9.99 -9.11 12.75
C VAL A 166 11.47 -8.97 12.49
N LYS A 167 12.17 -10.08 12.17
CA LYS A 167 13.63 -10.05 11.99
C LYS A 167 13.98 -9.44 10.64
N PRO A 168 15.20 -8.89 10.46
CA PRO A 168 15.66 -8.47 9.15
C PRO A 168 15.60 -9.62 8.14
N LYS A 169 15.13 -9.31 6.92
CA LYS A 169 14.83 -10.23 5.80
C LYS A 169 13.59 -11.12 5.97
N ASP A 170 12.90 -11.08 7.10
CA ASP A 170 11.62 -11.80 7.23
C ASP A 170 10.56 -11.16 6.33
N MET A 171 9.71 -12.00 5.74
CA MET A 171 8.46 -11.56 5.13
C MET A 171 7.51 -11.12 6.24
N ILE A 172 6.88 -9.95 6.11
CA ILE A 172 6.03 -9.39 7.17
C ILE A 172 4.69 -10.13 7.24
N GLY A 173 4.16 -10.58 6.10
CA GLY A 173 2.88 -11.28 6.05
C GLY A 173 1.70 -10.32 5.90
N ILE A 174 1.89 -9.14 5.31
CA ILE A 174 0.84 -8.12 5.12
C ILE A 174 -0.45 -8.71 4.53
N PRO A 175 -0.41 -9.55 3.46
CA PRO A 175 -1.62 -10.15 2.90
C PRO A 175 -2.46 -10.91 3.93
N TRP A 176 -1.81 -11.75 4.73
CA TRP A 176 -2.49 -12.59 5.73
C TRP A 176 -2.87 -11.80 6.99
N LEU A 177 -2.07 -10.83 7.41
CA LEU A 177 -2.43 -9.90 8.48
C LEU A 177 -3.73 -9.17 8.13
N LEU A 178 -3.84 -8.65 6.90
CA LEU A 178 -5.04 -7.97 6.43
C LEU A 178 -6.23 -8.93 6.33
N ALA A 179 -6.07 -10.08 5.68
CA ALA A 179 -7.16 -11.05 5.52
C ALA A 179 -7.72 -11.55 6.86
N LEU A 180 -6.87 -11.78 7.86
CA LEU A 180 -7.28 -12.18 9.21
C LEU A 180 -7.90 -11.01 9.99
N ALA A 181 -7.38 -9.79 9.85
CA ALA A 181 -7.97 -8.61 10.47
C ALA A 181 -9.38 -8.34 9.93
N LEU A 182 -9.59 -8.45 8.61
CA LEU A 182 -10.91 -8.34 8.00
C LEU A 182 -11.86 -9.44 8.50
N ARG A 183 -11.38 -10.68 8.63
CA ARG A 183 -12.17 -11.76 9.21
C ARG A 183 -12.62 -11.42 10.63
N ASN A 184 -11.71 -10.90 11.45
CA ASN A 184 -12.01 -10.48 12.82
C ASN A 184 -12.97 -9.28 12.87
N ASP A 185 -12.97 -8.41 11.86
CA ASP A 185 -13.94 -7.30 11.70
C ASP A 185 -15.32 -7.78 11.19
N GLY A 186 -15.49 -9.08 10.96
CA GLY A 186 -16.75 -9.73 10.61
C GLY A 186 -16.94 -9.99 9.11
N TRP A 187 -15.88 -9.98 8.33
CA TRP A 187 -15.91 -10.56 6.99
C TRP A 187 -15.83 -12.09 7.04
N TYR A 188 -16.42 -12.76 6.06
CA TYR A 188 -16.15 -14.18 5.83
C TYR A 188 -14.97 -14.29 4.85
N LEU A 189 -13.80 -14.74 5.30
CA LEU A 189 -12.72 -15.12 4.39
C LEU A 189 -13.06 -16.47 3.75
N ARG A 190 -13.27 -16.48 2.43
CA ARG A 190 -13.79 -17.65 1.70
C ARG A 190 -12.70 -18.46 1.03
N GLN A 191 -11.71 -17.77 0.46
CA GLN A 191 -10.65 -18.42 -0.30
C GLN A 191 -9.43 -17.50 -0.43
N ASP A 192 -8.25 -18.10 -0.39
CA ASP A 192 -7.02 -17.55 -0.93
C ASP A 192 -6.78 -18.12 -2.33
N ILE A 193 -6.59 -17.25 -3.30
CA ILE A 193 -6.40 -17.59 -4.71
C ILE A 193 -4.99 -17.18 -5.09
N ILE A 194 -4.26 -18.09 -5.73
CA ILE A 194 -2.91 -17.84 -6.21
C ILE A 194 -2.99 -17.30 -7.64
N TRP A 195 -2.72 -16.02 -7.81
CA TRP A 195 -2.51 -15.45 -9.12
C TRP A 195 -1.07 -15.72 -9.58
N ASN A 196 -0.90 -16.79 -10.37
CA ASN A 196 0.39 -17.14 -10.97
C ASN A 196 0.79 -16.14 -12.06
N LYS A 197 2.02 -15.62 -11.98
CA LYS A 197 2.62 -14.68 -12.94
C LYS A 197 3.76 -15.39 -13.68
N PRO A 198 3.49 -16.06 -14.82
CA PRO A 198 4.48 -16.90 -15.51
C PRO A 198 5.71 -16.11 -16.00
N ASN A 199 5.53 -14.81 -16.28
CA ASN A 199 6.58 -13.91 -16.75
C ASN A 199 6.94 -12.86 -15.68
N ALA A 200 7.08 -13.28 -14.42
CA ALA A 200 7.48 -12.38 -13.34
C ALA A 200 8.91 -11.86 -13.57
N MET A 201 9.11 -10.56 -13.32
CA MET A 201 10.46 -10.00 -13.37
C MET A 201 11.34 -10.63 -12.28
N PRO A 202 12.57 -11.09 -12.60
CA PRO A 202 13.50 -11.59 -11.61
C PRO A 202 13.81 -10.53 -10.54
N GLU A 203 13.86 -10.96 -9.29
CA GLU A 203 14.25 -10.08 -8.20
C GLU A 203 15.78 -10.03 -8.06
N PRO A 204 16.39 -8.88 -7.73
CA PRO A 204 17.84 -8.75 -7.57
C PRO A 204 18.37 -9.42 -6.29
N VAL A 205 17.50 -10.07 -5.53
CA VAL A 205 17.78 -10.73 -4.24
C VAL A 205 18.18 -12.17 -4.50
N LYS A 206 19.30 -12.62 -3.90
CA LYS A 206 19.93 -13.93 -4.19
C LYS A 206 19.66 -15.01 -3.13
N ASP A 207 19.03 -14.67 -2.02
CA ASP A 207 18.81 -15.54 -0.86
C ASP A 207 17.33 -15.92 -0.64
N ARG A 208 16.48 -15.70 -1.65
CA ARG A 208 15.10 -16.20 -1.70
C ARG A 208 14.62 -16.34 -3.15
N CYS A 209 13.54 -17.07 -3.35
CA CYS A 209 12.91 -17.19 -4.66
C CYS A 209 12.30 -15.86 -5.13
N THR A 210 12.31 -15.66 -6.45
CA THR A 210 11.50 -14.63 -7.11
C THR A 210 10.03 -14.86 -6.80
N LYS A 211 9.34 -13.82 -6.35
CA LYS A 211 7.89 -13.87 -6.14
C LYS A 211 7.18 -13.84 -7.49
N SER A 212 6.80 -15.01 -7.97
CA SER A 212 6.06 -15.19 -9.23
C SER A 212 4.55 -15.36 -9.03
N HIS A 213 4.01 -14.96 -7.87
CA HIS A 213 2.57 -14.98 -7.64
C HIS A 213 2.12 -13.84 -6.72
N GLU A 214 0.83 -13.53 -6.78
CA GLU A 214 0.13 -12.68 -5.82
C GLU A 214 -1.05 -13.41 -5.21
N TYR A 215 -1.45 -12.99 -4.01
CA TYR A 215 -2.67 -13.48 -3.37
C TYR A 215 -3.85 -12.62 -3.80
N ILE A 216 -4.92 -13.28 -4.22
CA ILE A 216 -6.25 -12.68 -4.31
C ILE A 216 -7.10 -13.34 -3.22
N PHE A 217 -7.60 -12.55 -2.27
CA PHE A 217 -8.54 -13.04 -1.27
C PHE A 217 -9.97 -12.79 -1.70
N LEU A 218 -10.79 -13.85 -1.66
CA LEU A 218 -12.24 -13.74 -1.74
C LEU A 218 -12.79 -13.59 -0.32
N LEU A 219 -13.44 -12.46 -0.06
CA LEU A 219 -14.22 -12.23 1.15
C LEU A 219 -15.70 -12.01 0.80
N SER A 220 -16.61 -12.40 1.69
CA SER A 220 -18.04 -12.15 1.53
C SER A 220 -18.64 -11.42 2.73
N LYS A 221 -19.68 -10.62 2.47
CA LYS A 221 -20.42 -9.88 3.52
C LYS A 221 -21.22 -10.81 4.42
N SER A 222 -21.71 -11.93 3.90
CA SER A 222 -22.44 -12.94 4.65
C SER A 222 -22.05 -14.36 4.23
N SER A 223 -22.48 -15.35 5.00
CA SER A 223 -22.27 -16.77 4.69
C SER A 223 -23.05 -17.24 3.46
N LYS A 224 -24.13 -16.52 3.08
CA LYS A 224 -24.93 -16.76 1.87
C LYS A 224 -24.69 -15.61 0.90
N TYR A 225 -23.73 -15.79 0.01
CA TYR A 225 -23.35 -14.79 -0.99
C TYR A 225 -23.53 -15.33 -2.40
N TYR A 226 -23.71 -14.43 -3.35
CA TYR A 226 -23.82 -14.78 -4.76
C TYR A 226 -22.44 -15.20 -5.28
N PHE A 227 -22.37 -16.38 -5.89
CA PHE A 227 -21.19 -16.92 -6.54
C PHE A 227 -21.61 -17.82 -7.70
N ASP A 228 -21.35 -17.37 -8.92
CA ASP A 228 -21.66 -18.11 -10.13
C ASP A 228 -20.48 -19.01 -10.50
N TYR A 229 -20.50 -20.25 -10.01
CA TYR A 229 -19.43 -21.20 -10.29
C TYR A 229 -19.48 -21.74 -11.73
N GLU A 230 -20.64 -21.71 -12.38
CA GLU A 230 -20.82 -22.19 -13.75
C GLU A 230 -20.13 -21.23 -14.73
N ALA A 231 -20.23 -19.92 -14.48
CA ALA A 231 -19.50 -18.89 -15.24
C ALA A 231 -17.97 -19.01 -15.16
N LEU A 232 -17.42 -19.78 -14.19
CA LEU A 232 -15.98 -20.01 -14.03
C LEU A 232 -15.50 -21.33 -14.65
N GLN A 233 -16.40 -22.20 -15.10
CA GLN A 233 -16.00 -23.49 -15.66
C GLN A 233 -15.28 -23.29 -16.99
N GLU A 234 -14.13 -23.96 -17.12
CA GLU A 234 -13.47 -24.10 -18.42
C GLU A 234 -14.19 -25.21 -19.22
N PRO A 235 -14.28 -25.08 -20.57
CA PRO A 235 -14.88 -26.09 -21.44
C PRO A 235 -14.26 -27.49 -21.33
#